data_AF-A0AAV2Q874-F1
#
_entry.id   AF-A0AAV2Q874-F1
#
_cell.length_a   1.000
_cell.length_b   1.000
_cell.length_c   1.000
_cell.angle_alpha   90.00
_cell.angle_beta   90.00
_cell.angle_gamma   90.00
#
_symmetry.space_group_name_H-M   'P 1'
#
loop_
_entity.id
_entity.type
_entity.pdbx_description
1 polymer ?
#
loop_
_entity_poly.entity_id
_entity_poly.type
_entity_poly.pdbx_seq_one_letter_code
_entity_poly.pdbx_strand_id
1 'polypeptide(L)'
;WLNPAERIMSILNIGLQNYALERVKGDADVENDIKKCNSMASIRQLAEKKEDLREKWPGLIQPVQNTLSERFSRLALKDKPFKSLDPVSDESIEDLKIILSQRFSTLNLEKLQKVSTSKCSEYQNWLERHCRSRQYSFQIRNVVIVTAAYPQPWLMKSFPGFQIQF
;
A
#
# COMPACT_ATOMS: atom_id res chain seq x y z
N TRP A 1 3.13 19.42 -22.57
CA TRP A 1 2.10 18.74 -21.74
C TRP A 1 2.78 18.40 -20.41
N LEU A 2 2.32 18.96 -19.27
CA LEU A 2 2.97 18.79 -17.96
C LEU A 2 2.87 17.34 -17.46
N ASN A 3 3.87 16.89 -16.72
CA ASN A 3 3.98 15.57 -16.14
C ASN A 3 2.72 15.22 -15.30
N PRO A 4 2.01 14.10 -15.57
CA PRO A 4 0.83 13.70 -14.80
C PRO A 4 1.07 13.60 -13.29
N ALA A 5 2.29 13.23 -12.86
CA ALA A 5 2.65 13.15 -11.46
C ALA A 5 2.68 14.54 -10.79
N GLU A 6 3.22 15.56 -11.47
CA GLU A 6 3.29 16.93 -10.95
C GLU A 6 1.90 17.52 -10.72
N ARG A 7 0.95 17.20 -11.60
CA ARG A 7 -0.44 17.65 -11.46
C ARG A 7 -1.10 17.08 -10.22
N ILE A 8 -0.93 15.79 -9.96
CA ILE A 8 -1.48 15.14 -8.77
C ILE A 8 -0.79 15.68 -7.51
N MET A 9 0.54 15.84 -7.56
CA MET A 9 1.31 16.38 -6.44
C MET A 9 0.88 17.81 -6.08
N SER A 10 0.57 18.64 -7.08
CA SER A 10 0.06 20.00 -6.85
C SER A 10 -1.29 19.98 -6.11
N ILE A 11 -2.19 19.06 -6.49
CA ILE A 11 -3.50 18.90 -5.84
C ILE A 11 -3.34 18.40 -4.40
N LEU A 12 -2.45 17.43 -4.17
CA LEU A 12 -2.15 16.93 -2.83
C LEU A 12 -1.56 18.04 -1.94
N ASN A 13 -0.65 18.86 -2.48
CA ASN A 13 -0.07 19.99 -1.76
C ASN A 13 -1.13 21.02 -1.34
N ILE A 14 -2.12 21.30 -2.19
CA ILE A 14 -3.28 22.15 -1.83
C ILE A 14 -4.07 21.52 -0.68
N GLY A 15 -4.30 20.19 -0.72
CA GLY A 15 -4.98 19.47 0.35
C GLY A 15 -4.26 19.59 1.71
N LEU A 16 -2.93 19.65 1.68
CA LEU A 16 -2.05 19.76 2.85
C LEU A 16 -1.68 21.20 3.22
N GLN A 17 -2.13 22.19 2.46
CA GLN A 17 -1.79 23.58 2.72
C GLN A 17 -2.27 24.01 4.12
N ASN A 18 -1.36 24.62 4.88
CA ASN A 18 -1.56 25.07 6.27
C ASN A 18 -1.72 23.95 7.32
N TYR A 19 -1.31 22.72 7.01
CA TYR A 19 -1.30 21.62 7.99
C TYR A 19 0.12 21.27 8.41
N ALA A 20 0.32 21.10 9.73
CA ALA A 20 1.45 20.40 10.31
C ALA A 20 0.92 19.10 10.89
N LEU A 21 1.52 17.97 10.52
CA LEU A 21 1.10 16.65 10.97
C LEU A 21 2.11 16.13 11.98
N GLU A 22 1.62 15.81 13.17
CA GLU A 22 2.37 15.13 14.21
C GLU A 22 1.51 13.97 14.72
N ARG A 23 2.14 12.82 14.95
CA ARG A 23 1.45 11.71 15.62
C ARG A 23 1.09 12.11 17.05
N VAL A 24 0.11 11.43 17.63
CA VAL A 24 -0.16 11.60 19.06
C VAL A 24 1.02 11.04 19.86
N LYS A 25 1.38 11.74 20.94
CA LYS A 25 2.38 11.27 21.89
C LYS A 25 1.81 10.08 22.67
N GLY A 26 2.56 9.00 22.70
CA GLY A 26 2.26 7.85 23.54
C GLY A 26 2.81 8.03 24.95
N ASP A 27 2.79 6.93 25.69
CA ASP A 27 3.36 6.85 27.03
C ASP A 27 4.87 7.09 27.02
N ALA A 28 5.43 7.50 28.16
CA ALA A 28 6.85 7.82 28.27
C ALA A 28 7.77 6.67 27.79
N ASP A 29 7.40 5.42 28.08
CA ASP A 29 8.16 4.24 27.68
C ASP A 29 8.13 4.02 26.16
N VAL A 30 6.93 4.09 25.56
CA VAL A 30 6.70 4.00 24.12
C VAL A 30 7.44 5.13 23.38
N GLU A 31 7.40 6.35 23.92
CA GLU A 31 8.12 7.50 23.39
C GLU A 31 9.64 7.32 23.43
N ASN A 32 10.17 6.82 24.54
CA ASN A 32 11.60 6.57 24.69
C ASN A 32 12.08 5.48 23.73
N ASP A 33 11.25 4.48 23.48
CA ASP A 33 11.50 3.42 22.51
C ASP A 33 11.49 3.95 21.06
N ILE A 34 10.50 4.77 20.71
CA ILE A 34 10.41 5.40 19.38
C ILE A 34 11.58 6.36 19.16
N LYS A 35 11.99 7.15 20.16
CA LYS A 35 13.12 8.08 20.06
C LYS A 35 14.46 7.40 19.77
N LYS A 36 14.64 6.15 20.21
CA LYS A 36 15.83 5.35 19.90
C LYS A 36 15.83 4.83 18.46
N CYS A 37 14.69 4.88 17.77
CA CYS A 37 14.56 4.40 16.40
C CYS A 37 14.82 5.52 15.40
N ASN A 38 15.82 5.34 14.53
CA ASN A 38 16.17 6.33 13.49
C ASN A 38 15.44 6.11 12.15
N SER A 39 14.59 5.08 12.05
CA SER A 39 13.89 4.73 10.81
C SER A 39 12.57 3.98 11.06
N MET A 40 11.68 3.97 10.08
CA MET A 40 10.46 3.14 10.13
C MET A 40 10.78 1.64 10.21
N ALA A 41 11.88 1.19 9.61
CA ALA A 41 12.31 -0.21 9.69
C ALA A 41 12.69 -0.59 11.13
N SER A 42 13.42 0.28 11.85
CA SER A 42 13.74 0.06 13.25
C SER A 42 12.50 0.07 14.15
N ILE A 43 11.50 0.92 13.86
CA ILE A 43 10.24 0.93 14.61
C ILE A 43 9.50 -0.40 14.42
N ARG A 44 9.43 -0.92 13.19
CA ARG A 44 8.79 -2.22 12.89
C ARG A 44 9.49 -3.37 13.61
N GLN A 45 10.81 -3.43 13.55
CA GLN A 45 11.60 -4.45 14.25
C GLN A 45 11.45 -4.37 15.77
N LEU A 46 11.27 -3.15 16.31
CA LEU A 46 11.01 -2.97 17.73
C LEU A 46 9.59 -3.43 18.10
N ALA A 47 8.60 -3.14 17.26
CA ALA A 47 7.22 -3.60 17.45
C ALA A 47 7.07 -5.12 17.36
N GLU A 48 7.92 -5.80 16.57
CA GLU A 48 8.01 -7.27 16.56
C GLU A 48 8.50 -7.84 17.90
N LYS A 49 9.32 -7.09 18.64
CA LYS A 49 9.91 -7.51 19.93
C LYS A 49 9.10 -7.05 21.14
N LYS A 50 8.39 -5.93 21.02
CA LYS A 50 7.63 -5.28 22.08
C LYS A 50 6.16 -5.17 21.67
N GLU A 51 5.34 -6.06 22.23
CA GLU A 51 3.90 -6.12 21.98
C GLU A 51 3.19 -4.81 22.37
N ASP A 52 3.61 -4.17 23.48
CA ASP A 52 3.04 -2.88 23.93
C ASP A 52 3.13 -1.78 22.85
N LEU A 53 4.26 -1.69 22.15
CA LEU A 53 4.41 -0.75 21.04
C LEU A 53 3.50 -1.13 19.88
N ARG A 54 3.38 -2.42 19.55
CA ARG A 54 2.54 -2.92 18.46
C ARG A 54 1.06 -2.61 18.70
N GLU A 55 0.58 -2.81 19.92
CA GLU A 55 -0.82 -2.58 20.30
C GLU A 55 -1.17 -1.09 20.33
N LYS A 56 -0.28 -0.24 20.86
CA LYS A 56 -0.54 1.20 20.99
C LYS A 56 -0.32 1.98 19.69
N TRP A 57 0.55 1.49 18.80
CA TRP A 57 0.93 2.19 17.56
C TRP A 57 -0.24 2.65 16.69
N PRO A 58 -1.28 1.82 16.41
CA PRO A 58 -2.44 2.26 15.64
C PRO A 58 -3.09 3.50 16.25
N GLY A 59 -3.29 3.53 17.58
CA GLY A 59 -3.89 4.67 18.28
C GLY A 59 -3.07 5.96 18.16
N LEU A 60 -1.74 5.87 18.09
CA LEU A 60 -0.86 7.04 17.95
C LEU A 60 -0.94 7.67 16.55
N ILE A 61 -1.13 6.85 15.51
CA ILE A 61 -1.09 7.27 14.10
C ILE A 61 -2.47 7.56 13.53
N GLN A 62 -3.52 6.91 14.04
CA GLN A 62 -4.89 7.04 13.54
C GLN A 62 -5.37 8.49 13.40
N PRO A 63 -5.09 9.42 14.34
CA PRO A 63 -5.55 10.81 14.20
C PRO A 63 -4.96 11.53 12.98
N VAL A 64 -3.70 11.24 12.65
CA VAL A 64 -3.05 11.77 11.44
C VAL A 64 -3.66 11.18 10.19
N GLN A 65 -3.93 9.87 10.18
CA GLN A 65 -4.60 9.20 9.06
C GLN A 65 -6.01 9.73 8.81
N ASN A 66 -6.78 9.95 9.88
CA ASN A 66 -8.13 10.52 9.80
C ASN A 66 -8.08 11.94 9.21
N THR A 67 -7.16 12.77 9.69
CA THR A 67 -6.95 14.13 9.16
C THR A 67 -6.62 14.09 7.67
N LEU A 68 -5.69 13.21 7.25
CA LEU A 68 -5.33 13.04 5.84
C LEU A 68 -6.52 12.56 5.00
N SER A 69 -7.28 11.58 5.48
CA SER A 69 -8.43 11.02 4.78
C SER A 69 -9.53 12.05 4.58
N GLU A 70 -9.85 12.82 5.63
CA GLU A 70 -10.82 13.91 5.56
C GLU A 70 -10.41 14.95 4.51
N ARG A 71 -9.14 15.37 4.52
CA ARG A 71 -8.62 16.37 3.59
C ARG A 71 -8.62 15.86 2.15
N PHE A 72 -8.16 14.65 1.93
CA PHE A 72 -8.10 14.05 0.60
C PHE A 72 -9.48 13.69 0.05
N SER A 73 -10.48 13.42 0.90
CA SER A 73 -11.87 13.21 0.45
C SER A 73 -12.47 14.42 -0.27
N ARG A 74 -11.96 15.62 -0.01
CA ARG A 74 -12.40 16.88 -0.62
C ARG A 74 -11.68 17.19 -1.94
N LEU A 75 -10.66 16.41 -2.31
CA LEU A 75 -9.87 16.60 -3.52
C LEU A 75 -10.48 15.81 -4.68
N ALA A 76 -10.40 16.40 -5.87
CA ALA A 76 -10.80 15.75 -7.10
C ALA A 76 -9.85 16.12 -8.25
N LEU A 77 -9.70 15.21 -9.21
CA LEU A 77 -9.02 15.45 -10.47
C LEU A 77 -10.02 15.24 -11.60
N LYS A 78 -10.35 16.31 -12.35
CA LYS A 78 -11.34 16.27 -13.44
C LYS A 78 -12.67 15.64 -12.99
N ASP A 79 -13.19 16.14 -11.88
CA ASP A 79 -14.45 15.68 -11.25
C ASP A 79 -14.43 14.23 -10.75
N LYS A 80 -13.26 13.57 -10.77
CA LYS A 80 -13.07 12.27 -10.12
C LYS A 80 -12.53 12.49 -8.70
N PRO A 81 -13.31 12.18 -7.66
CA PRO A 81 -12.86 12.34 -6.28
C PRO A 81 -11.74 11.36 -5.96
N PHE A 82 -10.83 11.78 -5.08
CA PHE A 82 -9.80 10.90 -4.56
C PHE A 82 -10.42 9.88 -3.61
N LYS A 83 -9.84 8.67 -3.60
CA LYS A 83 -10.27 7.58 -2.73
C LYS A 83 -9.17 7.27 -1.73
N SER A 84 -9.49 7.40 -0.45
CA SER A 84 -8.72 6.80 0.63
C SER A 84 -9.07 5.32 0.70
N LEU A 85 -8.06 4.46 0.75
CA LEU A 85 -8.24 3.03 0.94
C LEU A 85 -7.86 2.68 2.37
N ASP A 86 -8.63 1.79 2.98
CA ASP A 86 -8.31 1.25 4.30
C ASP A 86 -7.08 0.32 4.22
N PRO A 87 -6.34 0.17 5.32
CA PRO A 87 -5.31 -0.84 5.44
C PRO A 87 -5.87 -2.23 5.12
N VAL A 88 -5.09 -3.02 4.39
CA VAL A 88 -5.42 -4.42 4.12
C VAL A 88 -5.22 -5.22 5.41
N SER A 89 -6.16 -6.12 5.73
CA SER A 89 -6.06 -6.97 6.93
C SER A 89 -4.97 -8.03 6.79
N ASP A 90 -4.45 -8.52 7.91
CA ASP A 90 -3.43 -9.58 7.92
C ASP A 90 -3.97 -10.86 7.25
N GLU A 91 -5.26 -11.20 7.43
CA GLU A 91 -5.89 -12.35 6.76
C GLU A 91 -5.93 -12.17 5.25
N SER A 92 -6.27 -10.96 4.78
CA SER A 92 -6.29 -10.66 3.35
C SER A 92 -4.88 -10.75 2.75
N ILE A 93 -3.84 -10.39 3.51
CA ILE A 93 -2.44 -10.57 3.10
C ILE A 93 -2.10 -12.06 2.99
N GLU A 94 -2.54 -12.90 3.91
CA GLU A 94 -2.33 -14.34 3.86
C GLU A 94 -3.09 -15.01 2.70
N ASP A 95 -4.33 -14.61 2.43
CA ASP A 95 -5.09 -15.07 1.27
C ASP A 95 -4.35 -14.74 -0.04
N LEU A 96 -3.77 -13.55 -0.14
CA LEU A 96 -2.94 -13.16 -1.28
C LEU A 96 -1.69 -14.02 -1.41
N LYS A 97 -1.03 -14.33 -0.29
CA LYS A 97 0.14 -15.23 -0.28
C LYS A 97 -0.23 -16.64 -0.73
N ILE A 98 -1.38 -17.16 -0.34
CA ILE A 98 -1.88 -18.47 -0.79
C ILE A 98 -2.09 -18.47 -2.32
N ILE A 99 -2.71 -17.42 -2.86
CA ILE A 99 -2.92 -17.31 -4.31
C ILE A 99 -1.57 -17.25 -5.05
N LEU A 100 -0.61 -16.48 -4.51
CA LEU A 100 0.72 -16.37 -5.09
C LEU A 100 1.49 -17.69 -5.04
N SER A 101 1.39 -18.46 -3.94
CA SER A 101 2.07 -19.76 -3.81
C SER A 101 1.54 -20.79 -4.81
N GLN A 102 0.23 -20.81 -5.04
CA GLN A 102 -0.41 -21.68 -6.02
C GLN A 102 0.02 -21.34 -7.45
N ARG A 103 0.22 -20.05 -7.74
CA ARG A 103 0.54 -19.58 -9.09
C ARG A 103 2.04 -19.60 -9.41
N PHE A 104 2.88 -19.39 -8.40
CA PHE A 104 4.34 -19.23 -8.50
C PHE A 104 5.01 -20.05 -7.39
N SER A 105 5.24 -21.34 -7.64
CA SER A 105 5.82 -22.27 -6.66
C SER A 105 7.24 -21.89 -6.24
N THR A 106 7.96 -21.15 -7.09
CA THR A 106 9.35 -20.73 -6.85
C THR A 106 9.46 -19.36 -6.16
N LEU A 107 8.33 -18.69 -5.88
CA LEU A 107 8.32 -17.37 -5.27
C LEU A 107 8.52 -17.46 -3.76
N ASN A 108 9.53 -16.76 -3.23
CA ASN A 108 9.76 -16.66 -1.80
C ASN A 108 8.85 -15.59 -1.18
N LEU A 109 7.80 -16.03 -0.49
CA LEU A 109 6.78 -15.16 0.11
C LEU A 109 7.25 -14.42 1.37
N GLU A 110 8.35 -14.86 1.99
CA GLU A 110 9.01 -14.14 3.10
C GLU A 110 9.84 -12.96 2.60
N LYS A 111 10.20 -12.95 1.31
CA LYS A 111 11.07 -11.94 0.70
C LYS A 111 10.47 -11.40 -0.59
N LEU A 112 9.40 -10.62 -0.48
CA LEU A 112 8.71 -9.98 -1.61
C LEU A 112 9.37 -8.70 -2.14
N GLN A 113 10.60 -8.39 -1.73
CA GLN A 113 11.36 -7.26 -2.27
C GLN A 113 11.76 -7.48 -3.73
N LYS A 114 11.85 -6.41 -4.52
CA LYS A 114 12.20 -6.45 -5.95
C LYS A 114 13.44 -7.31 -6.26
N VAL A 115 14.47 -7.23 -5.42
CA VAL A 115 15.74 -7.98 -5.59
C VAL A 115 15.55 -9.50 -5.48
N SER A 116 14.57 -9.93 -4.68
CA SER A 116 14.22 -11.34 -4.53
C SER A 116 13.25 -11.78 -5.61
N THR A 117 12.21 -10.98 -5.89
CA THR A 117 11.19 -11.32 -6.89
C THR A 117 11.71 -11.26 -8.33
N SER A 118 12.78 -10.50 -8.60
CA SER A 118 13.45 -10.48 -9.91
C SER A 118 14.15 -11.78 -10.25
N LYS A 119 14.44 -12.64 -9.25
CA LYS A 119 15.10 -13.94 -9.46
C LYS A 119 14.10 -15.03 -9.87
N CYS A 120 12.81 -14.81 -9.65
CA CYS A 120 11.75 -15.74 -10.05
C CYS A 120 11.33 -15.44 -11.49
N SER A 121 11.82 -16.24 -12.44
CA SER A 121 11.55 -16.06 -13.87
C SER A 121 10.07 -16.20 -14.21
N GLU A 122 9.34 -17.13 -13.56
CA GLU A 122 7.90 -17.31 -13.75
C GLU A 122 7.10 -16.05 -13.39
N TYR A 123 7.44 -15.43 -12.26
CA TYR A 123 6.83 -14.19 -11.80
C TYR A 123 7.17 -13.01 -12.71
N GLN A 124 8.44 -12.86 -13.12
CA GLN A 124 8.83 -11.79 -14.05
C GLN A 124 8.15 -11.94 -15.41
N ASN A 125 8.10 -13.15 -15.96
CA ASN A 125 7.40 -13.44 -17.22
C ASN A 125 5.91 -13.09 -17.11
N TRP A 126 5.27 -13.38 -15.97
CA TRP A 126 3.88 -12.99 -15.75
C TRP A 126 3.72 -11.47 -15.70
N LEU A 127 4.59 -10.75 -14.99
CA LEU A 127 4.56 -9.28 -14.93
C LEU A 127 4.73 -8.65 -16.32
N GLU A 128 5.64 -9.15 -17.15
CA GLU A 128 5.85 -8.62 -18.50
C GLU A 128 4.65 -8.85 -19.43
N ARG A 129 4.01 -10.02 -19.30
CA ARG A 129 2.84 -10.40 -20.12
C ARG A 129 1.57 -9.68 -19.70
N HIS A 130 1.33 -9.59 -18.39
CA HIS A 130 0.05 -9.16 -17.83
C HIS A 130 0.08 -7.78 -17.21
N CYS A 131 1.25 -7.17 -17.02
CA CYS A 131 1.36 -5.84 -16.45
C CYS A 131 2.03 -4.86 -17.41
N ARG A 132 1.88 -3.58 -17.09
CA ARG A 132 2.57 -2.48 -17.75
C ARG A 132 3.08 -1.55 -16.66
N SER A 133 4.39 -1.58 -16.45
CA SER A 133 5.07 -0.63 -15.58
C SER A 133 5.48 0.60 -16.39
N ARG A 134 5.22 1.78 -15.85
CA ARG A 134 5.71 3.08 -16.34
C ARG A 134 6.33 3.81 -15.16
N GLN A 135 7.02 4.92 -15.43
CA GLN A 135 7.68 5.74 -14.40
C GLN A 135 6.76 6.12 -13.23
N TYR A 136 5.47 6.38 -13.48
CA TYR A 136 4.51 6.85 -12.47
C TYR A 136 3.24 6.00 -12.35
N SER A 137 3.19 4.84 -12.99
CA SER A 137 1.99 4.00 -12.94
C SER A 137 2.32 2.54 -13.16
N PHE A 138 1.59 1.68 -12.46
CA PHE A 138 1.57 0.26 -12.71
C PHE A 138 0.15 -0.14 -13.10
N GLN A 139 0.00 -0.83 -14.22
CA GLN A 139 -1.30 -1.24 -14.75
C GLN A 139 -1.32 -2.74 -14.94
N ILE A 140 -2.37 -3.40 -14.50
CA ILE A 140 -2.66 -4.78 -14.84
C ILE A 140 -3.53 -4.76 -16.10
N ARG A 141 -3.11 -5.45 -17.15
CA ARG A 141 -3.87 -5.56 -18.40
C ARG A 141 -5.13 -6.37 -18.09
N ASN A 142 -6.28 -5.90 -18.56
CA ASN A 142 -7.51 -6.70 -18.60
C ASN A 142 -7.35 -7.81 -19.65
N VAL A 143 -6.51 -8.79 -19.34
CA VAL A 143 -6.56 -10.11 -19.96
C VAL A 143 -7.60 -10.88 -19.16
N VAL A 144 -8.38 -11.74 -19.83
CA VAL A 144 -9.33 -12.65 -19.19
C VAL A 144 -8.57 -13.56 -18.19
N ILE A 145 -8.33 -13.07 -16.98
CA ILE A 145 -7.88 -13.86 -15.83
C ILE A 145 -9.08 -14.66 -15.26
N VAL A 146 -10.29 -14.43 -15.82
CA VAL A 146 -11.58 -14.90 -15.32
C VAL A 146 -11.94 -16.34 -15.73
N THR A 147 -11.29 -16.99 -16.71
CA THR A 147 -11.77 -18.31 -17.20
C THR A 147 -10.89 -19.53 -16.93
N ALA A 148 -9.74 -19.40 -16.27
CA ALA A 148 -8.93 -20.59 -15.96
C ALA A 148 -8.65 -20.83 -14.46
N ALA A 149 -8.96 -19.88 -13.57
CA ALA A 149 -8.59 -20.02 -12.15
C ALA A 149 -9.71 -19.82 -11.12
N TYR A 150 -10.82 -19.11 -11.41
CA TYR A 150 -11.90 -18.91 -10.42
C TYR A 150 -13.28 -18.71 -11.07
N PRO A 151 -14.32 -19.44 -10.64
CA PRO A 151 -15.70 -19.22 -11.06
C PRO A 151 -16.43 -18.11 -10.27
N GLN A 152 -15.72 -17.31 -9.46
CA GLN A 152 -16.34 -16.29 -8.61
C GLN A 152 -15.85 -14.87 -8.95
N PRO A 153 -16.63 -14.08 -9.73
CA PRO A 153 -16.25 -12.77 -10.24
C PRO A 153 -16.01 -11.67 -9.18
N TRP A 154 -16.35 -11.90 -7.91
CA TRP A 154 -16.28 -10.88 -6.85
C TRP A 154 -14.93 -10.79 -6.15
N LEU A 155 -14.08 -11.83 -6.15
CA LEU A 155 -12.77 -11.78 -5.49
C LEU A 155 -11.80 -10.78 -6.14
N MET A 156 -12.02 -10.44 -7.42
CA MET A 156 -11.29 -9.37 -8.11
C MET A 156 -12.03 -8.02 -8.11
N LYS A 157 -13.29 -7.96 -7.66
CA LYS A 157 -13.96 -6.67 -7.40
C LYS A 157 -13.43 -6.00 -6.13
N SER A 158 -12.81 -6.77 -5.24
CA SER A 158 -12.19 -6.32 -3.99
C SER A 158 -10.66 -6.20 -4.05
N PHE A 159 -10.04 -6.39 -5.21
CA PHE A 159 -8.81 -5.66 -5.49
C PHE A 159 -9.26 -4.28 -5.97
N PRO A 160 -9.33 -3.24 -5.09
CA PRO A 160 -9.33 -1.90 -5.62
C PRO A 160 -8.07 -1.85 -6.47
N GLY A 161 -8.26 -1.69 -7.77
CA GLY A 161 -7.14 -1.73 -8.69
C GLY A 161 -6.03 -0.87 -8.12
N PHE A 162 -4.79 -1.31 -8.27
CA PHE A 162 -3.71 -0.37 -8.55
C PHE A 162 -4.08 0.33 -9.86
N GLN A 163 -5.04 1.23 -9.71
CA GLN A 163 -5.60 2.13 -10.66
C GLN A 163 -5.42 3.47 -9.95
N ILE A 164 -4.19 3.97 -10.06
CA ILE A 164 -4.06 5.38 -10.39
C ILE A 164 -4.70 5.49 -11.79
N GLN A 165 -6.04 5.56 -11.81
CA GLN A 165 -6.80 5.91 -12.99
C GLN A 165 -6.55 7.40 -13.20
N PHE A 166 -5.89 7.72 -14.32
CA PHE A 166 -5.64 9.09 -14.76
C PHE A 166 -6.95 9.88 -15.05
#